data_AF-A0A2P4XK88-F1
#
_entry.id   AF-A0A2P4XK88-F1
#
_cell.length_a   1.000
_cell.length_b   1.000
_cell.length_c   1.000
_cell.angle_alpha   90.00
_cell.angle_beta   90.00
_cell.angle_gamma   90.00
#
_symmetry.space_group_name_H-M   'P 1'
#
loop_
_entity.id
_entity.type
_entity.pdbx_description
1 polymer ?
#
loop_
_entity_poly.entity_id
_entity_poly.type
_entity_poly.pdbx_seq_one_letter_code
_entity_poly.pdbx_strand_id
1 'polypeptide(L)'
;MSLMSSHYSSPATSVRTLILIAIKNSALNSLKWILESNTPITKHLSDEEGVECIYAAAKHPGVVYAEMTLLLLEQQLHPGRLSGDGMGIPLLHRVACFSSTTLACCIMTMLLERSDSDVNALDAFGNTAVSYAIATGSFHNACFLIQNPKCRLEAEYEGQSCFYYALHIVPSFAWRIIQSEIELFSIVTLITRLVVVKATNTLETVKTAIKYCVVSAVMNLLAIG
;
A
#
# COMPACT_ATOMS: atom_id res chain seq x y z
N MET A 1 46.90 28.60 -37.02
CA MET A 1 45.58 29.15 -36.61
C MET A 1 44.75 27.99 -36.09
N SER A 2 44.52 28.00 -34.78
CA SER A 2 43.97 26.90 -34.00
C SER A 2 42.46 26.73 -34.24
N LEU A 3 42.03 25.52 -34.60
CA LEU A 3 40.64 25.10 -34.62
C LEU A 3 40.19 24.91 -33.18
N MET A 4 39.37 25.84 -32.66
CA MET A 4 38.67 25.65 -31.40
C MET A 4 37.63 24.55 -31.58
N SER A 5 37.96 23.34 -31.13
CA SER A 5 36.96 22.30 -30.87
C SER A 5 36.16 22.70 -29.64
N SER A 6 35.01 23.33 -29.83
CA SER A 6 34.03 23.51 -28.77
C SER A 6 33.48 22.14 -28.38
N HIS A 7 34.02 21.57 -27.31
CA HIS A 7 33.39 20.47 -26.60
C HIS A 7 32.01 20.92 -26.10
N TYR A 8 30.97 20.61 -26.86
CA TYR A 8 29.61 20.53 -26.32
C TYR A 8 29.60 19.32 -25.38
N SER A 9 29.88 19.57 -24.11
CA SER A 9 29.55 18.63 -23.04
C SER A 9 28.03 18.67 -22.88
N SER A 10 27.34 17.76 -23.58
CA SER A 10 25.96 17.43 -23.24
C SER A 10 25.91 17.18 -21.73
N PRO A 11 25.08 17.87 -20.94
CA PRO A 11 24.95 17.55 -19.53
C PRO A 11 24.52 16.08 -19.48
N ALA A 12 25.31 15.24 -18.81
CA ALA A 12 24.98 13.83 -18.67
C ALA A 12 23.58 13.74 -18.04
N THR A 13 22.58 13.34 -18.82
CA THR A 13 21.20 13.26 -18.35
C THR A 13 21.16 12.28 -17.19
N SER A 14 20.94 12.77 -15.98
CA SER A 14 20.91 11.92 -14.79
C SER A 14 19.76 10.90 -14.88
N VAL A 15 19.94 9.74 -14.26
CA VAL A 15 18.92 8.69 -14.21
C VAL A 15 17.60 9.23 -13.63
N ARG A 16 17.68 10.07 -12.60
CA ARG A 16 16.54 10.85 -12.07
C ARG A 16 15.78 11.58 -13.16
N THR A 17 16.49 12.33 -14.00
CA THR A 17 15.87 13.13 -15.07
C THR A 17 15.14 12.25 -16.07
N LEU A 18 15.73 11.11 -16.45
CA LEU A 18 15.08 10.13 -17.34
C LEU A 18 13.81 9.55 -16.72
N ILE A 19 13.84 9.18 -15.44
CA ILE A 19 12.67 8.67 -14.70
C ILE A 19 11.56 9.72 -14.67
N LEU A 20 11.88 10.97 -14.28
CA LEU A 20 10.90 12.05 -14.21
C LEU A 20 10.28 12.36 -15.59
N ILE A 21 11.08 12.32 -16.67
CA ILE A 21 10.57 12.47 -18.04
C ILE A 21 9.63 11.32 -18.40
N ALA A 22 9.98 10.07 -18.08
CA ALA A 22 9.13 8.91 -18.34
C ALA A 22 7.78 9.02 -17.60
N ILE A 23 7.80 9.41 -16.32
CA ILE A 23 6.59 9.62 -15.51
C ILE A 23 5.74 10.75 -16.09
N LYS A 24 6.34 11.91 -16.38
CA LYS A 24 5.63 13.07 -16.93
C LYS A 24 4.89 12.76 -18.23
N ASN A 25 5.45 11.87 -19.05
CA ASN A 25 4.86 11.44 -20.33
C ASN A 25 4.04 10.15 -20.21
N SER A 26 3.79 9.63 -18.99
CA SER A 26 3.08 8.36 -18.78
C SER A 26 3.70 7.18 -19.56
N ALA A 27 5.01 7.22 -19.82
CA ALA A 27 5.74 6.25 -20.62
C ALA A 27 6.20 5.06 -19.77
N LEU A 28 5.26 4.19 -19.40
CA LEU A 28 5.50 3.03 -18.51
C LEU A 28 6.62 2.11 -19.00
N ASN A 29 6.62 1.79 -20.30
CA ASN A 29 7.64 0.90 -20.87
C ASN A 29 9.04 1.52 -20.83
N SER A 30 9.14 2.83 -21.03
CA SER A 30 10.40 3.56 -20.89
C SER A 30 10.87 3.53 -19.43
N LEU A 31 9.96 3.72 -18.46
CA LEU A 31 10.30 3.60 -17.05
C LEU A 31 10.82 2.20 -16.72
N LYS A 32 10.13 1.14 -17.13
CA LYS A 32 10.57 -0.26 -16.93
C LYS A 32 11.98 -0.49 -17.47
N TRP A 33 12.22 -0.08 -18.72
CA TRP A 33 13.53 -0.23 -19.35
C TRP A 33 14.64 0.55 -18.61
N ILE A 34 14.35 1.77 -18.15
CA ILE A 34 15.29 2.57 -17.36
C ILE A 34 15.64 1.86 -16.05
N LEU A 35 14.63 1.34 -15.32
CA LEU A 35 14.85 0.63 -14.06
C LEU A 35 15.66 -0.65 -14.26
N GLU A 36 15.29 -1.47 -15.23
CA GLU A 36 16.00 -2.71 -15.58
C GLU A 36 17.47 -2.44 -15.93
N SER A 37 17.73 -1.42 -16.75
CA SER A 37 19.08 -1.09 -17.22
C SER A 37 20.00 -0.53 -16.14
N ASN A 38 19.46 -0.02 -15.03
CA ASN A 38 20.20 0.64 -13.96
C ASN A 38 20.09 -0.11 -12.62
N THR A 39 19.86 -1.43 -12.66
CA THR A 39 19.73 -2.25 -11.43
C THR A 39 21.10 -2.48 -10.77
N PRO A 40 21.28 -2.22 -9.45
CA PRO A 40 20.30 -1.66 -8.52
C PRO A 40 20.22 -0.13 -8.61
N ILE A 41 18.99 0.39 -8.73
CA ILE A 41 18.73 1.82 -8.96
C ILE A 41 19.21 2.71 -7.80
N THR A 42 19.34 2.14 -6.60
CA THR A 42 19.80 2.81 -5.38
C THR A 42 21.25 3.32 -5.47
N LYS A 43 22.05 2.84 -6.43
CA LYS A 43 23.38 3.39 -6.70
C LYS A 43 23.36 4.67 -7.53
N HIS A 44 22.23 4.99 -8.14
CA HIS A 44 22.06 6.07 -9.11
C HIS A 44 21.15 7.20 -8.63
N LEU A 45 20.41 6.98 -7.54
CA LEU A 45 19.51 7.94 -6.91
C LEU A 45 19.87 8.07 -5.44
N SER A 46 19.92 9.30 -4.95
CA SER A 46 19.84 9.57 -3.51
C SER A 46 18.42 9.29 -2.99
N ASP A 47 18.28 9.18 -1.67
CA ASP A 47 16.97 8.92 -1.05
C ASP A 47 15.97 10.03 -1.38
N GLU A 48 16.40 11.30 -1.36
CA GLU A 48 15.54 12.44 -1.71
C GLU A 48 15.07 12.37 -3.17
N GLU A 49 15.96 11.99 -4.09
CA GLU A 49 15.62 11.85 -5.51
C GLU A 49 14.69 10.66 -5.77
N GLY A 50 14.88 9.56 -5.04
CA GLY A 50 13.99 8.40 -5.07
C GLY A 50 12.58 8.77 -4.59
N VAL A 51 12.47 9.46 -3.45
CA VAL A 51 11.20 9.97 -2.91
C VAL A 51 10.52 10.88 -3.92
N GLU A 52 11.25 11.82 -4.54
CA GLU A 52 10.69 12.71 -5.54
C GLU A 52 10.12 11.95 -6.75
N CYS A 53 10.84 10.94 -7.26
CA CYS A 53 10.36 10.12 -8.37
C CYS A 53 9.06 9.38 -8.01
N ILE A 54 9.00 8.79 -6.81
CA ILE A 54 7.78 8.10 -6.32
C ILE A 54 6.62 9.10 -6.21
N TYR A 55 6.86 10.28 -5.64
CA TYR A 55 5.82 11.30 -5.46
C TYR A 55 5.36 11.89 -6.80
N ALA A 56 6.26 12.01 -7.78
CA ALA A 56 5.91 12.42 -9.13
C ALA A 56 4.95 11.43 -9.79
N ALA A 57 5.16 10.13 -9.62
CA ALA A 57 4.25 9.09 -10.11
C ALA A 57 2.92 9.13 -9.35
N ALA A 58 2.97 9.13 -8.01
CA ALA A 58 1.78 9.07 -7.16
C ALA A 58 0.93 10.36 -7.18
N LYS A 59 1.41 11.44 -7.79
CA LYS A 59 0.66 12.69 -7.96
C LYS A 59 -0.65 12.49 -8.75
N HIS A 60 -0.71 11.49 -9.63
CA HIS A 60 -1.84 11.24 -10.51
C HIS A 60 -2.54 9.93 -10.14
N PRO A 61 -3.89 9.91 -10.06
CA PRO A 61 -4.62 8.74 -9.58
C PRO A 61 -4.81 7.62 -10.63
N GLY A 62 -4.36 7.81 -11.87
CA GLY A 62 -4.63 6.89 -12.98
C GLY A 62 -3.89 5.55 -12.84
N VAL A 63 -4.43 4.51 -13.49
CA VAL A 63 -3.90 3.13 -13.43
C VAL A 63 -2.41 3.06 -13.81
N VAL A 64 -2.01 3.74 -14.89
CA VAL A 64 -0.60 3.76 -15.34
C VAL A 64 0.32 4.34 -14.25
N TYR A 65 -0.12 5.37 -13.54
CA TYR A 65 0.65 6.00 -12.48
C TYR A 65 0.72 5.14 -11.21
N ALA A 66 -0.35 4.39 -10.92
CA ALA A 66 -0.33 3.37 -9.88
C ALA A 66 0.69 2.27 -10.20
N GLU A 67 0.75 1.79 -11.44
CA GLU A 67 1.76 0.83 -11.89
C GLU A 67 3.18 1.41 -11.80
N MET A 68 3.39 2.65 -12.24
CA MET A 68 4.68 3.32 -12.10
C MET A 68 5.12 3.46 -10.63
N THR A 69 4.17 3.79 -9.74
CA THR A 69 4.43 3.91 -8.31
C THR A 69 4.83 2.57 -7.71
N LEU A 70 4.12 1.48 -8.06
CA LEU A 70 4.46 0.13 -7.63
C LEU A 70 5.85 -0.27 -8.10
N LEU A 71 6.18 -0.07 -9.38
CA LEU A 71 7.49 -0.39 -9.94
C LEU A 71 8.62 0.32 -9.22
N LEU A 72 8.45 1.60 -8.87
CA LEU A 72 9.46 2.36 -8.14
C LEU A 72 9.64 1.85 -6.70
N LEU A 73 8.55 1.45 -6.02
CA LEU A 73 8.62 0.88 -4.68
C LEU A 73 9.26 -0.52 -4.67
N GLU A 74 9.04 -1.32 -5.71
CA GLU A 74 9.69 -2.64 -5.88
C GLU A 74 11.22 -2.53 -5.99
N GLN A 75 11.75 -1.36 -6.37
CA GLN A 75 13.19 -1.09 -6.38
C GLN A 75 13.77 -0.76 -4.99
N GLN A 76 13.01 -0.96 -3.91
CA GLN A 76 13.43 -0.70 -2.52
C GLN A 76 13.78 0.77 -2.25
N LEU A 77 13.25 1.69 -3.05
CA LEU A 77 13.40 3.13 -2.82
C LEU A 77 12.64 3.55 -1.56
N HIS A 78 13.19 4.51 -0.82
CA HIS A 78 12.54 5.05 0.37
C HIS A 78 11.21 5.74 0.01
N PRO A 79 10.07 5.39 0.62
CA PRO A 79 8.76 5.93 0.26
C PRO A 79 8.49 7.33 0.82
N GLY A 80 9.45 7.90 1.55
CA GLY A 80 9.32 9.21 2.20
C GLY A 80 8.66 9.10 3.57
N ARG A 81 7.97 10.15 3.98
CA ARG A 81 7.28 10.19 5.29
C ARG A 81 6.08 9.24 5.31
N LEU A 82 6.06 8.33 6.28
CA LEU A 82 4.96 7.37 6.50
C LEU A 82 4.25 7.51 7.85
N SER A 83 4.72 8.39 8.73
CA SER A 83 4.15 8.60 10.06
C SER A 83 4.26 10.05 10.53
N GLY A 84 3.57 10.35 11.63
CA GLY A 84 3.52 11.67 12.26
C GLY A 84 2.72 12.71 11.48
N ASP A 85 2.90 13.96 11.86
CA ASP A 85 2.41 15.16 11.18
C ASP A 85 3.52 15.83 10.36
N GLY A 86 3.16 16.71 9.42
CA GLY A 86 4.16 17.43 8.63
C GLY A 86 3.65 18.17 7.41
N MET A 87 4.50 19.05 6.86
CA MET A 87 4.16 20.01 5.79
C MET A 87 3.90 19.38 4.41
N GLY A 88 4.05 18.06 4.24
CA GLY A 88 3.87 17.35 2.96
C GLY A 88 2.78 16.28 3.04
N ILE A 89 2.17 15.95 1.90
CA ILE A 89 1.15 14.89 1.80
C ILE A 89 1.85 13.53 1.77
N PRO A 90 1.68 12.65 2.78
CA PRO A 90 2.31 11.33 2.78
C PRO A 90 1.96 10.50 1.55
N LEU A 91 2.84 9.56 1.20
CA LEU A 91 2.63 8.69 0.04
C LEU A 91 1.33 7.88 0.18
N LEU A 92 1.01 7.44 1.41
CA LEU A 92 -0.21 6.69 1.70
C LEU A 92 -1.48 7.44 1.26
N HIS A 93 -1.54 8.76 1.47
CA HIS A 93 -2.68 9.60 1.06
C HIS A 93 -2.83 9.65 -0.46
N ARG A 94 -1.72 9.71 -1.19
CA ARG A 94 -1.73 9.71 -2.67
C ARG A 94 -2.20 8.37 -3.21
N VAL A 95 -1.68 7.28 -2.68
CA VAL A 95 -2.03 5.91 -3.09
C VAL A 95 -3.50 5.61 -2.80
N ALA A 96 -4.04 6.11 -1.68
CA ALA A 96 -5.45 5.96 -1.33
C ALA A 96 -6.40 6.55 -2.40
N CYS A 97 -5.92 7.48 -3.22
CA CYS A 97 -6.68 8.11 -4.29
C CYS A 97 -6.61 7.35 -5.64
N PHE A 98 -5.82 6.29 -5.77
CA PHE A 98 -5.66 5.58 -7.04
C PHE A 98 -6.96 4.94 -7.52
N SER A 99 -7.20 5.00 -8.84
CA SER A 99 -8.40 4.47 -9.48
C SER A 99 -8.43 2.94 -9.56
N SER A 100 -7.24 2.31 -9.59
CA SER A 100 -7.12 0.84 -9.54
C SER A 100 -7.11 0.39 -8.09
N THR A 101 -8.22 -0.18 -7.63
CA THR A 101 -8.36 -0.69 -6.26
C THR A 101 -7.34 -1.78 -5.95
N THR A 102 -7.11 -2.71 -6.87
CA THR A 102 -6.13 -3.80 -6.68
C THR A 102 -4.71 -3.26 -6.49
N LEU A 103 -4.27 -2.32 -7.33
CA LEU A 103 -2.94 -1.73 -7.20
C LEU A 103 -2.83 -0.84 -5.97
N ALA A 104 -3.87 -0.07 -5.66
CA ALA A 104 -3.94 0.75 -4.45
C ALA A 104 -3.78 -0.13 -3.21
N CYS A 105 -4.58 -1.18 -3.06
CA CYS A 105 -4.51 -2.11 -1.93
C CYS A 105 -3.13 -2.79 -1.86
N CYS A 106 -2.56 -3.22 -2.98
CA CYS A 106 -1.22 -3.81 -3.00
C CYS A 106 -0.16 -2.84 -2.45
N ILE A 107 -0.13 -1.59 -2.94
CA ILE A 107 0.82 -0.58 -2.49
C ILE A 107 0.55 -0.18 -1.04
N MET A 108 -0.71 0.02 -0.65
CA MET A 108 -1.06 0.34 0.74
C MET A 108 -0.63 -0.77 1.71
N THR A 109 -0.80 -2.05 1.36
CA THR A 109 -0.27 -3.18 2.13
C THR A 109 1.24 -3.07 2.28
N MET A 110 1.97 -2.88 1.18
CA MET A 110 3.44 -2.72 1.22
C MET A 110 3.89 -1.58 2.13
N LEU A 111 3.16 -0.46 2.14
CA LEU A 111 3.48 0.68 3.00
C LEU A 111 3.09 0.42 4.47
N LEU A 112 1.95 -0.21 4.73
CA LEU A 112 1.40 -0.41 6.09
C LEU A 112 2.02 -1.58 6.85
N GLU A 113 2.64 -2.54 6.14
CA GLU A 113 3.41 -3.63 6.76
C GLU A 113 4.76 -3.16 7.33
N ARG A 114 5.22 -1.96 6.95
CA ARG A 114 6.45 -1.40 7.49
C ARG A 114 6.27 -0.95 8.95
N SER A 115 7.31 -1.14 9.75
CA SER A 115 7.29 -0.80 11.18
C SER A 115 7.23 0.70 11.46
N ASP A 116 7.65 1.54 10.50
CA ASP A 116 7.68 3.00 10.57
C ASP A 116 6.38 3.67 10.05
N SER A 117 5.41 2.86 9.64
CA SER A 117 4.17 3.31 9.01
C SER A 117 3.03 3.53 10.01
N ASP A 118 2.34 4.66 9.85
CA ASP A 118 1.14 5.01 10.60
C ASP A 118 -0.01 5.30 9.64
N VAL A 119 -1.06 4.47 9.71
CA VAL A 119 -2.29 4.64 8.91
C VAL A 119 -2.99 5.97 9.20
N ASN A 120 -2.74 6.56 10.38
CA ASN A 120 -3.33 7.83 10.82
C ASN A 120 -2.40 9.02 10.59
N ALA A 121 -1.31 8.87 9.82
CA ALA A 121 -0.43 9.98 9.49
C ALA A 121 -1.24 11.17 8.96
N LEU A 122 -0.90 12.36 9.43
CA LEU A 122 -1.61 13.60 9.07
C LEU A 122 -0.78 14.39 8.07
N ASP A 123 -1.44 14.98 7.08
CA ASP A 123 -0.85 16.06 6.29
C ASP A 123 -0.88 17.39 7.05
N ALA A 124 -0.44 18.47 6.39
CA ALA A 124 -0.39 19.80 6.97
C ALA A 124 -1.76 20.39 7.36
N PHE A 125 -2.84 19.78 6.88
CA PHE A 125 -4.23 20.19 7.12
C PHE A 125 -4.96 19.21 8.04
N GLY A 126 -4.25 18.27 8.66
CA GLY A 126 -4.85 17.25 9.52
C GLY A 126 -5.51 16.10 8.79
N ASN A 127 -5.42 16.02 7.46
CA ASN A 127 -6.10 14.98 6.71
C ASN A 127 -5.37 13.64 6.82
N THR A 128 -6.13 12.55 6.88
CA THR A 128 -5.64 11.17 6.84
C THR A 128 -5.77 10.58 5.43
N ALA A 129 -5.15 9.43 5.18
CA ALA A 129 -5.33 8.73 3.91
C ALA A 129 -6.81 8.35 3.66
N VAL A 130 -7.57 8.08 4.72
CA VAL A 130 -9.02 7.80 4.64
C VAL A 130 -9.78 9.02 4.13
N SER A 131 -9.49 10.22 4.64
CA SER A 131 -10.19 11.43 4.20
C SER A 131 -9.91 11.75 2.73
N TYR A 132 -8.67 11.51 2.26
CA TYR A 132 -8.32 11.61 0.84
C TYR A 132 -9.11 10.62 -0.03
N ALA A 133 -9.15 9.33 0.35
CA ALA A 133 -9.91 8.32 -0.40
C ALA A 133 -11.41 8.65 -0.50
N ILE A 134 -12.00 9.16 0.58
CA ILE A 134 -13.42 9.57 0.59
C ILE A 134 -13.63 10.79 -0.32
N ALA A 135 -12.76 11.81 -0.21
CA ALA A 135 -12.86 13.03 -1.01
C ALA A 135 -12.72 12.75 -2.52
N THR A 136 -11.94 11.73 -2.91
CA THR A 136 -11.81 11.31 -4.31
C THR A 136 -12.88 10.31 -4.77
N GLY A 137 -13.77 9.87 -3.89
CA GLY A 137 -14.78 8.84 -4.17
C GLY A 137 -14.22 7.42 -4.27
N SER A 138 -12.98 7.19 -3.84
CA SER A 138 -12.30 5.90 -3.81
C SER A 138 -12.75 5.06 -2.60
N PHE A 139 -14.06 4.80 -2.49
CA PHE A 139 -14.65 4.19 -1.29
C PHE A 139 -14.09 2.82 -0.95
N HIS A 140 -13.74 2.00 -1.95
CA HIS A 140 -13.10 0.70 -1.69
C HIS A 140 -11.73 0.86 -1.00
N ASN A 141 -10.93 1.83 -1.42
CA ASN A 141 -9.64 2.13 -0.80
C ASN A 141 -9.84 2.69 0.62
N ALA A 142 -10.88 3.52 0.83
CA ALA A 142 -11.27 3.98 2.15
C ALA A 142 -11.63 2.79 3.06
N CYS A 143 -12.49 1.87 2.61
CA CYS A 143 -12.86 0.67 3.36
C CYS A 143 -11.64 -0.19 3.71
N PHE A 144 -10.71 -0.39 2.77
CA PHE A 144 -9.46 -1.10 3.03
C PHE A 144 -8.65 -0.46 4.17
N LEU A 145 -8.50 0.87 4.16
CA LEU A 145 -7.80 1.59 5.22
C LEU A 145 -8.52 1.48 6.58
N ILE A 146 -9.85 1.61 6.58
CA ILE A 146 -10.69 1.52 7.80
C ILE A 146 -10.60 0.13 8.44
N GLN A 147 -10.43 -0.91 7.64
CA GLN A 147 -10.25 -2.28 8.12
C GLN A 147 -8.90 -2.50 8.82
N ASN A 148 -7.94 -1.59 8.69
CA ASN A 148 -6.70 -1.66 9.44
C ASN A 148 -7.00 -1.45 10.94
N PRO A 149 -6.61 -2.38 11.85
CA PRO A 149 -6.93 -2.28 13.28
C PRO A 149 -6.35 -1.04 13.98
N LYS A 150 -5.33 -0.41 13.39
CA LYS A 150 -4.72 0.82 13.90
C LYS A 150 -5.44 2.08 13.39
N CYS A 151 -6.37 1.96 12.44
CA CYS A 151 -7.08 3.08 11.85
C CYS A 151 -8.03 3.72 12.87
N ARG A 152 -7.97 5.05 12.96
CA ARG A 152 -8.76 5.89 13.84
C ARG A 152 -9.54 6.89 13.00
N LEU A 153 -10.88 6.76 13.02
CA LEU A 153 -11.76 7.68 12.27
C LEU A 153 -11.90 9.02 12.99
N GLU A 154 -11.75 8.98 14.32
CA GLU A 154 -11.70 10.09 15.23
C GLU A 154 -10.30 10.72 15.32
N ALA A 155 -9.43 10.52 14.33
CA ALA A 155 -8.20 11.29 14.25
C ALA A 155 -8.56 12.79 14.16
N GLU A 156 -8.19 13.54 15.20
CA GLU A 156 -8.51 14.95 15.35
C GLU A 156 -7.29 15.82 15.03
N TYR A 157 -7.51 16.85 14.22
CA TYR A 157 -6.59 17.97 14.06
C TYR A 157 -7.31 19.23 14.51
N GLU A 158 -6.70 20.00 15.41
CA GLU A 158 -7.31 21.20 16.02
C GLU A 158 -8.69 20.94 16.67
N GLY A 159 -8.91 19.74 17.22
CA GLY A 159 -10.16 19.36 17.90
C GLY A 159 -11.30 18.98 16.95
N GLN A 160 -10.98 18.66 15.69
CA GLN A 160 -11.95 18.32 14.66
C GLN A 160 -11.59 17.01 13.94
N SER A 161 -12.57 16.09 13.81
CA SER A 161 -12.40 14.85 13.06
C SER A 161 -12.47 15.11 11.55
N CYS A 162 -11.36 14.92 10.85
CA CYS A 162 -11.30 15.08 9.38
C CYS A 162 -12.22 14.09 8.65
N PHE A 163 -12.47 12.92 9.22
CA PHE A 163 -13.42 11.94 8.69
C PHE A 163 -14.85 12.51 8.65
N TYR A 164 -15.27 13.19 9.71
CA TYR A 164 -16.59 13.81 9.78
C TYR A 164 -16.78 14.88 8.67
N TYR A 165 -15.77 15.72 8.43
CA TYR A 165 -15.81 16.70 7.34
C TYR A 165 -15.86 16.05 5.97
N ALA A 166 -15.07 15.00 5.73
CA ALA A 166 -15.11 14.29 4.47
C ALA A 166 -16.52 13.74 4.17
N LEU A 167 -17.25 13.28 5.18
CA LEU A 167 -18.63 12.81 5.06
C LEU A 167 -19.65 13.92 4.74
N HIS A 168 -19.40 15.17 5.14
CA HIS A 168 -20.25 16.30 4.76
C HIS A 168 -20.07 16.72 3.30
N ILE A 169 -18.92 16.42 2.71
CA ILE A 169 -18.59 16.78 1.33
C ILE A 169 -19.16 15.74 0.35
N VAL A 170 -19.27 14.47 0.77
CA VAL A 170 -19.78 13.40 -0.09
C VAL A 170 -21.30 13.20 0.05
N PRO A 171 -21.99 12.75 -1.01
CA PRO A 171 -23.43 12.50 -0.94
C PRO A 171 -23.77 11.43 0.13
N SER A 172 -24.97 11.52 0.71
CA SER A 172 -25.42 10.62 1.78
C SER A 172 -25.36 9.11 1.45
N PHE A 173 -25.26 8.74 0.17
CA PHE A 173 -25.07 7.34 -0.22
C PHE A 173 -23.66 6.81 0.06
N ALA A 174 -22.64 7.68 0.11
CA ALA A 174 -21.25 7.29 0.34
C ALA A 174 -21.07 6.60 1.69
N TRP A 175 -21.66 7.17 2.75
CA TRP A 175 -21.68 6.53 4.08
C TRP A 175 -22.38 5.18 4.05
N ARG A 176 -23.48 5.04 3.30
CA ARG A 176 -24.18 3.75 3.17
C ARG A 176 -23.32 2.69 2.49
N ILE A 177 -22.54 3.07 1.48
CA ILE A 177 -21.57 2.16 0.84
C ILE A 177 -20.50 1.74 1.83
N ILE A 178 -19.87 2.71 2.50
CA ILE A 178 -18.82 2.43 3.50
C ILE A 178 -19.35 1.50 4.60
N GLN A 179 -20.53 1.80 5.15
CA GLN A 179 -21.17 0.97 6.16
C GLN A 179 -21.44 -0.46 5.64
N SER A 180 -22.02 -0.59 4.44
CA SER A 180 -22.32 -1.90 3.85
C SER A 180 -21.07 -2.75 3.58
N GLU A 181 -19.99 -2.13 3.11
CA GLU A 181 -18.71 -2.81 2.83
C GLU A 181 -18.02 -3.25 4.13
N ILE A 182 -18.06 -2.42 5.18
CA ILE A 182 -17.52 -2.78 6.50
C ILE A 182 -18.31 -3.92 7.12
N GLU A 183 -19.65 -3.88 7.06
CA GLU A 183 -20.52 -4.95 7.56
C GLU A 183 -20.27 -6.27 6.80
N LEU A 184 -20.20 -6.22 5.47
CA LEU A 184 -19.91 -7.38 4.63
C LEU A 184 -18.55 -7.98 4.97
N PHE A 185 -17.52 -7.15 5.14
CA PHE A 185 -16.18 -7.60 5.50
C PHE A 185 -16.11 -8.16 6.92
N SER A 186 -16.87 -7.60 7.86
CA SER A 186 -16.98 -8.12 9.23
C SER A 186 -17.61 -9.51 9.24
N ILE A 187 -18.65 -9.71 8.41
CA ILE A 187 -19.30 -11.02 8.22
C ILE A 187 -18.33 -12.00 7.55
N VAL A 188 -17.62 -11.60 6.49
CA VAL A 188 -16.64 -12.46 5.82
C VAL A 188 -15.50 -12.83 6.78
N THR A 189 -14.94 -11.88 7.51
CA THR A 189 -13.89 -12.12 8.50
C THR A 189 -14.37 -13.06 9.60
N LEU A 190 -15.60 -12.89 10.09
CA LEU A 190 -16.23 -13.79 11.05
C LEU A 190 -16.38 -15.21 10.48
N ILE A 191 -16.87 -15.33 9.24
CA ILE A 191 -17.00 -16.62 8.53
C ILE A 191 -15.63 -17.27 8.34
N THR A 192 -14.63 -16.54 7.86
CA THR A 192 -13.26 -17.06 7.67
C THR A 192 -12.67 -17.52 9.00
N ARG A 193 -12.83 -16.75 10.08
CA ARG A 193 -12.39 -17.16 11.42
C ARG A 193 -13.12 -18.41 11.90
N LEU A 194 -14.44 -18.49 11.70
CA LEU A 194 -15.24 -19.68 12.04
C LEU A 194 -14.81 -20.90 11.23
N VAL A 195 -14.53 -20.74 9.93
CA VAL A 195 -14.04 -21.82 9.05
C VAL A 195 -12.65 -22.27 9.49
N VAL A 196 -11.74 -21.35 9.78
CA VAL A 196 -10.37 -21.67 10.26
C VAL A 196 -10.43 -22.37 11.61
N VAL A 197 -11.21 -21.87 12.58
CA VAL A 197 -11.37 -22.49 13.91
C VAL A 197 -11.99 -23.89 13.78
N LYS A 198 -12.97 -24.05 12.89
CA LYS A 198 -13.57 -25.38 12.63
C LYS A 198 -12.53 -26.32 12.01
N ALA A 199 -11.75 -25.86 11.04
CA ALA A 199 -10.69 -26.65 10.41
C ALA A 199 -9.58 -27.05 11.40
N THR A 200 -9.13 -26.14 12.27
CA THR A 200 -8.12 -26.45 13.30
C THR A 200 -8.64 -27.43 14.34
N ASN A 201 -9.90 -27.27 14.77
CA ASN A 201 -10.51 -28.20 15.71
C ASN A 201 -10.66 -29.59 15.09
N THR A 202 -11.14 -29.69 13.84
CA THR A 202 -11.22 -30.98 13.13
C THR A 202 -9.86 -31.64 12.98
N LEU A 203 -8.80 -30.86 12.69
CA LEU A 203 -7.45 -31.37 12.57
C LEU A 203 -6.91 -31.94 13.90
N GLU A 204 -7.16 -31.26 15.03
CA GLU A 204 -6.75 -31.74 16.36
C GLU A 204 -7.52 -33.01 16.79
N THR A 205 -8.82 -33.10 16.47
CA THR A 205 -9.60 -34.33 16.70
C THR A 205 -9.05 -35.50 15.89
N VAL A 206 -8.71 -35.27 14.62
CA VAL A 206 -8.12 -36.29 13.73
C VAL A 206 -6.74 -36.72 14.21
N LYS A 207 -5.86 -35.79 14.60
CA LYS A 207 -4.55 -36.11 15.19
C LYS A 207 -4.68 -36.97 16.45
N THR A 208 -5.64 -36.62 17.31
CA THR A 208 -5.91 -37.36 18.54
C THR A 208 -6.40 -38.77 18.23
N ALA A 209 -7.35 -38.92 17.30
CA ALA A 209 -7.86 -40.22 16.87
C ALA A 209 -6.75 -41.10 16.25
N ILE A 210 -5.90 -40.54 15.39
CA ILE A 210 -4.74 -41.25 14.83
C ILE A 210 -3.79 -41.71 15.93
N LYS A 211 -3.48 -40.85 16.92
CA LYS A 211 -2.62 -41.20 18.05
C LYS A 211 -3.19 -42.37 18.86
N TYR A 212 -4.49 -42.39 19.13
CA TYR A 212 -5.16 -43.51 19.79
C TYR A 212 -5.18 -44.79 18.94
N CYS A 213 -5.43 -44.69 17.64
CA CYS A 213 -5.38 -45.83 16.73
C CYS A 213 -3.98 -46.44 16.66
N VAL A 214 -2.93 -45.62 16.58
CA VAL A 214 -1.53 -46.09 16.56
C VAL A 214 -1.16 -46.76 17.89
N VAL A 215 -1.50 -46.15 19.03
CA VAL A 215 -1.24 -46.74 20.36
C VAL A 215 -2.00 -48.06 20.52
N SER A 216 -3.27 -48.13 20.12
CA SER A 216 -4.09 -49.35 20.17
C SER A 216 -3.51 -50.46 19.27
N ALA A 217 -3.09 -50.14 18.05
CA ALA A 217 -2.46 -51.08 17.13
C ALA A 217 -1.14 -51.64 17.69
N VAL A 218 -0.30 -50.78 18.28
CA VAL A 218 0.96 -51.17 18.93
C VAL A 218 0.71 -52.07 20.14
N MET A 219 -0.27 -51.75 20.98
CA MET A 219 -0.61 -52.57 22.15
C MET A 219 -1.18 -53.94 21.76
N ASN A 220 -1.98 -54.02 20.69
CA ASN A 220 -2.50 -55.29 20.17
C ASN A 220 -1.39 -56.16 19.54
N LEU A 221 -0.41 -55.55 18.88
CA LEU A 221 0.78 -56.26 18.37
C LEU A 221 1.65 -56.84 19.49
N LEU A 222 1.78 -56.12 20.61
CA LEU A 222 2.53 -56.57 21.78
C LEU A 222 1.83 -57.67 22.60
N ALA A 223 0.50 -57.82 22.45
CA ALA A 223 -0.28 -58.82 23.17
C ALA A 223 -0.34 -60.20 22.47
N ILE A 224 0.15 -60.30 21.22
CA ILE A 224 0.10 -61.52 20.39
C ILE A 224 1.49 -62.16 20.24
N GLY A 225 2.56 -61.56 20.79
CA GLY A 225 3.92 -62.11 20.86
C GLY A 225 4.26 -62.61 22.25
#